data_AF-A0A7X9WKQ0-F1
#
_entry.id   AF-A0A7X9WKQ0-F1
#
_cell.length_a   1.000
_cell.length_b   1.000
_cell.length_c   1.000
_cell.angle_alpha   90.00
_cell.angle_beta   90.00
_cell.angle_gamma   90.00
#
_symmetry.space_group_name_H-M   'P 1'
#
loop_
_entity.id
_entity.type
_entity.pdbx_description
1 polymer ?
#
loop_
_entity_poly.entity_id
_entity_poly.type
_entity_poly.pdbx_seq_one_letter_code
_entity_poly.pdbx_strand_id
1 'polypeptide(L)' 'MSDLIQRLIAAHQILNREIRRELSRRLPDQLRLKRLKIERLAIKDRLFRHFPDASEMHRVVRGVIRRARHA' A
#
# COMPACT_ATOMS: atom_id res chain seq x y z
N MET A 1 2.75 -17.89 -4.32
CA MET A 1 2.21 -16.67 -3.66
C MET A 1 0.87 -16.35 -4.30
N SER A 2 -0.20 -16.16 -3.52
CA SER A 2 -1.51 -15.92 -4.11
C SER A 2 -1.52 -14.60 -4.89
N ASP A 3 -2.12 -14.62 -6.08
CA ASP A 3 -2.28 -13.44 -6.95
C ASP A 3 -2.99 -12.29 -6.21
N LEU A 4 -3.92 -12.62 -5.32
CA LEU A 4 -4.63 -11.68 -4.45
C LEU A 4 -3.69 -10.84 -3.58
N ILE A 5 -2.69 -11.46 -2.94
CA ILE A 5 -1.73 -10.75 -2.08
C ILE A 5 -0.89 -9.78 -2.91
N GLN A 6 -0.48 -10.18 -4.12
CA GLN A 6 0.30 -9.32 -5.01
C GLN A 6 -0.51 -8.10 -5.46
N ARG A 7 -1.79 -8.30 -5.81
CA ARG A 7 -2.71 -7.20 -6.15
C ARG A 7 -2.93 -6.24 -4.98
N LEU A 8 -3.10 -6.76 -3.77
CA LEU A 8 -3.26 -5.93 -2.56
C LEU A 8 -2.00 -5.09 -2.26
N ILE A 9 -0.81 -5.68 -2.44
CA ILE A 9 0.46 -4.95 -2.28
C ILE A 9 0.60 -3.88 -3.37
N ALA A 10 0.27 -4.20 -4.63
CA ALA A 10 0.29 -3.22 -5.72
C ALA A 10 -0.68 -2.05 -5.46
N ALA A 11 -1.91 -2.34 -5.04
CA ALA A 11 -2.89 -1.32 -4.66
C ALA A 11 -2.38 -0.44 -3.50
N HIS A 12 -1.76 -1.05 -2.48
CA HIS A 12 -1.14 -0.32 -1.38
C HIS A 12 -0.01 0.62 -1.85
N GLN A 13 0.80 0.19 -2.82
CA GLN A 13 1.86 1.03 -3.40
C GLN A 13 1.30 2.19 -4.21
N ILE A 14 0.26 1.96 -5.02
CA ILE A 14 -0.42 3.00 -5.79
C ILE A 14 -0.97 4.07 -4.83
N LEU A 15 -1.66 3.68 -3.77
CA LEU A 15 -2.18 4.61 -2.77
C LEU A 15 -1.08 5.40 -2.06
N ASN A 16 0.03 4.76 -1.68
CA ASN A 16 1.17 5.50 -1.11
C ASN A 16 1.77 6.50 -2.11
N ARG A 17 1.82 6.16 -3.40
CA ARG A 17 2.29 7.07 -4.45
C ARG A 17 1.34 8.25 -4.60
N GLU A 18 0.03 8.00 -4.59
CA GLU A 18 -0.98 9.07 -4.66
C GLU A 18 -0.96 9.97 -3.43
N ILE A 19 -0.83 9.41 -2.22
CA ILE A 19 -0.67 10.19 -0.99
C ILE A 19 0.56 11.08 -1.07
N ARG A 20 1.71 10.53 -1.50
CA ARG A 20 2.94 11.32 -1.67
C ARG A 20 2.77 12.41 -2.72
N ARG A 21 2.12 12.09 -3.85
CA ARG A 21 1.85 13.03 -4.94
C ARG A 21 0.91 14.16 -4.49
N GLU A 22 -0.10 13.86 -3.69
CA GLU A 22 -1.03 14.84 -3.14
C GLU A 22 -0.34 15.72 -2.09
N LEU A 23 0.49 15.14 -1.23
CA LEU A 23 1.31 15.87 -0.25
C LEU A 23 2.37 16.77 -0.91
N SER A 24 2.86 16.42 -2.10
CA SER A 24 3.83 17.24 -2.84
C SER A 24 3.20 18.40 -3.60
N ARG A 25 1.87 18.56 -3.57
CA ARG A 25 1.19 19.70 -4.21
C ARG A 25 1.34 20.96 -3.38
N ARG A 26 1.40 22.12 -4.05
CA ARG A 26 1.40 23.45 -3.39
C ARG A 26 0.17 23.67 -2.50
N LEU A 27 -0.98 23.15 -2.90
CA LEU A 27 -2.22 23.16 -2.13
C LEU A 27 -2.76 21.72 -2.03
N PRO A 28 -2.40 20.98 -0.97
CA PRO A 28 -2.86 19.61 -0.80
C PRO A 28 -4.34 19.56 -0.42
N ASP A 29 -5.11 18.73 -1.12
CA ASP A 29 -6.51 18.48 -0.75
C ASP A 29 -6.57 17.54 0.47
N GLN A 30 -6.94 18.11 1.62
CA GLN A 30 -7.05 17.40 2.89
C GLN A 30 -8.15 16.34 2.89
N LEU A 31 -9.25 16.54 2.16
CA LEU A 31 -10.34 15.57 2.04
C LEU A 31 -9.88 14.39 1.19
N ARG A 32 -9.21 14.66 0.07
CA ARG A 32 -8.60 13.62 -0.77
C ARG A 32 -7.54 12.83 -0.02
N LEU A 33 -6.67 13.50 0.75
CA LEU A 33 -5.69 12.84 1.61
C LEU A 33 -6.33 11.95 2.67
N LYS A 34 -7.41 12.40 3.32
CA LYS A 34 -8.16 11.57 4.28
C LYS A 34 -8.74 10.32 3.61
N ARG A 35 -9.38 10.46 2.43
CA ARG A 35 -9.90 9.32 1.67
C ARG A 35 -8.81 8.31 1.32
N LEU A 36 -7.69 8.77 0.76
CA LEU A 36 -6.55 7.92 0.43
C LEU A 36 -5.97 7.20 1.65
N LYS A 37 -5.92 7.87 2.82
CA LYS A 37 -5.46 7.25 4.07
C LYS A 37 -6.42 6.17 4.57
N ILE A 38 -7.74 6.40 4.47
CA ILE A 38 -8.78 5.42 4.85
C ILE A 38 -8.69 4.19 3.93
N GLU A 39 -8.60 4.38 2.62
CA GLU A 39 -8.45 3.28 1.66
C GLU A 39 -7.17 2.48 1.91
N ARG A 40 -6.06 3.18 2.19
CA ARG A 40 -4.79 2.53 2.53
C ARG A 40 -4.91 1.68 3.81
N LEU A 41 -5.66 2.16 4.80
CA LEU A 41 -5.91 1.43 6.05
C LEU A 41 -6.76 0.19 5.77
N ALA A 42 -7.83 0.30 4.99
CA ALA A 42 -8.68 -0.84 4.63
C ALA A 42 -7.89 -1.96 3.90
N ILE A 43 -6.96 -1.59 3.00
CA ILE A 43 -6.07 -2.57 2.34
C ILE A 43 -5.08 -3.17 3.33
N LYS A 44 -4.53 -2.38 4.25
CA LYS A 44 -3.67 -2.88 5.33
C LYS A 44 -4.43 -3.89 6.18
N ASP A 45 -5.66 -3.59 6.59
CA ASP A 45 -6.49 -4.49 7.41
C ASP A 45 -6.83 -5.79 6.65
N ARG A 46 -7.11 -5.71 5.34
CA ARG A 46 -7.27 -6.90 4.50
C ARG A 46 -5.98 -7.72 4.43
N LEU A 47 -4.81 -7.09 4.29
CA LEU A 47 -3.53 -7.78 4.32
C LEU A 47 -3.29 -8.45 5.68
N PHE A 48 -3.55 -7.77 6.79
CA PHE A 48 -3.46 -8.35 8.13
C PHE A 48 -4.38 -9.56 8.33
N ARG A 49 -5.55 -9.58 7.71
CA ARG A 49 -6.43 -10.76 7.76
C ARG A 49 -5.84 -11.98 7.02
N HIS A 50 -4.95 -11.75 6.06
CA HIS A 50 -4.27 -12.80 5.30
C HIS A 50 -2.87 -13.15 5.85
N PHE A 51 -2.31 -12.32 6.73
CA PHE A 51 -0.98 -12.51 7.34
C PHE A 51 -1.11 -12.53 8.87
N PRO A 52 -0.93 -13.68 9.53
CA PRO A 52 -1.01 -13.77 10.99
C PRO A 52 0.11 -13.01 11.71
N ASP A 53 1.24 -12.72 11.04
CA ASP A 53 2.37 -11.97 11.59
C ASP A 53 2.69 -10.71 10.76
N ALA A 54 2.71 -9.55 11.44
CA ALA A 54 3.11 -8.27 10.87
C ALA A 54 4.54 -8.28 10.30
N SER A 55 5.43 -9.08 10.91
CA SER A 55 6.83 -9.22 10.51
C SER A 55 6.95 -9.97 9.18
N GLU A 56 6.11 -10.99 8.98
CA GLU A 56 6.04 -11.74 7.75
C GLU A 56 5.46 -10.89 6.61
N MET A 57 4.42 -10.10 6.90
CA MET A 57 3.88 -9.10 5.95
C MET A 57 4.98 -8.14 5.50
N HIS A 58 5.77 -7.57 6.42
CA HIS A 58 6.86 -6.66 6.08
C HIS A 58 7.95 -7.32 5.23
N ARG A 59 8.20 -8.62 5.42
CA ARG A 59 9.16 -9.39 4.62
C ARG A 59 8.62 -9.62 3.20
N VAL A 60 7.36 -10.03 3.07
CA VAL A 60 6.71 -10.24 1.76
C VAL A 60 6.59 -8.93 0.97
N VAL A 61 6.15 -7.85 1.62
CA VAL A 61 6.07 -6.52 1.00
C VAL A 61 7.44 -6.06 0.50
N ARG A 62 8.51 -6.20 1.31
CA ARG A 62 9.88 -5.88 0.88
C ARG A 62 10.33 -6.75 -0.29
N GLY A 63 10.01 -8.03 -0.28
CA GLY A 63 10.32 -8.95 -1.39
C GLY A 63 9.60 -8.61 -2.69
N VAL A 64 8.34 -8.17 -2.62
CA VAL A 64 7.55 -7.71 -3.79
C VAL A 64 8.09 -6.38 -4.30
N ILE A 65 8.38 -5.41 -3.42
CA ILE A 65 8.98 -4.12 -3.79
C ILE A 65 10.32 -4.33 -4.52
N ARG A 66 11.16 -5.24 -4.00
CA ARG A 66 12.46 -5.55 -4.62
C ARG A 66 12.27 -6.13 -6.02
N ARG A 67 11.30 -7.03 -6.22
CA ARG A 67 11.00 -7.61 -7.54
C ARG A 67 10.44 -6.56 -8.51
N ALA A 68 9.53 -5.70 -8.05
CA ALA A 68 8.95 -4.63 -8.87
C ALA A 68 9.95 -3.53 -9.28
N ARG A 69 11.11 -3.42 -8.61
CA ARG A 69 12.21 -2.52 -9.00
C ARG A 69 13.15 -3.11 -10.06
N HIS A 70 13.07 -4.41 -10.31
CA HIS A 70 13.96 -5.14 -11.22
C HIS A 70 13.22 -5.73 -12.44
N ALA A 71 11.95 -5.39 -12.62
CA ALA A 71 11.15 -5.70 -13.81
C ALA A 71 10.87 -4.40 -14.56
#